data_AF-A0A7Y5VJ46-F1
#
_entry.id   AF-A0A7Y5VJ46-F1
#
_cell.length_a   1.000
_cell.length_b   1.000
_cell.length_c   1.000
_cell.angle_alpha   90.00
_cell.angle_beta   90.00
_cell.angle_gamma   90.00
#
_symmetry.space_group_name_H-M   'P 1'
#
loop_
_entity.id
_entity.type
_entity.pdbx_description
1 polymer ?
#
loop_
_entity_poly.entity_id
_entity_poly.type
_entity_poly.pdbx_seq_one_letter_code
_entity_poly.pdbx_strand_id
1 'polypeptide(L)'
;MAQPEQPAGAKYLRGYGWDIDSPYSRPRGDLFPVGSFGHTGFTGTSLWMDPRSNTYVILLANAIHPKGRPPVTPLRGKIATATAQALDLYTPGSKTATGGEILPGIDSLEAQSFAQLKPLLAHHNNHLNIGLLTNNTGLDRNGKRTVDILAHASLSGLKLTTLFSPEHGILGAEDREGIESSKDKASGLPVISLYASVAARRPKHEDLANLDAVFVDLQDAGFRYYTYEAQVGYFLDAAAQEEQQYHHRLDIVILDRPAMPAGTTVGGPLSDAGHDGYTNYMAALPSQNGMTLGEVARYFNQNKLGPNGNPLDAPLTVVRTQNYIRGLWFDQTGLPWQNPSPNLRTMASVTIYAALGLVETSNASIGRGTDFPFEQFGAAWIKADELATYLNSRKITQVRFEATTLKVAEDEHKYPFHGQSIPGVRIVVTDRTRLDGPALGLEILAALHHLYPQQFDLDRANRLVVNQATIDAIKADKDPHDIVASWDAGLTEFREKRAKALIYGYLP
;
A
#
# COMPACT_ATOMS: atom_id res chain seq x y z
N MET A 1 -2.70 24.25 10.72
CA MET A 1 -4.13 23.87 10.65
C MET A 1 -4.34 22.54 9.92
N ALA A 2 -3.76 22.36 8.73
CA ALA A 2 -3.82 21.08 7.99
C ALA A 2 -2.82 20.01 8.45
N GLN A 3 -1.76 20.39 9.17
CA GLN A 3 -0.85 19.44 9.81
C GLN A 3 -1.47 18.96 11.13
N PRO A 4 -1.39 17.65 11.44
CA PRO A 4 -1.78 17.14 12.75
C PRO A 4 -0.91 17.72 13.86
N GLU A 5 -1.55 18.21 14.91
CA GLU A 5 -0.94 18.86 16.07
C GLU A 5 -1.39 18.08 17.32
N GLN A 6 -0.98 16.82 17.40
CA GLN A 6 -1.41 15.84 18.39
C GLN A 6 -0.25 14.94 18.81
N PRO A 7 -0.35 14.20 19.93
CA PRO A 7 0.70 13.27 20.35
C PRO A 7 1.06 12.26 19.25
N ALA A 8 2.34 11.90 19.16
CA ALA A 8 2.78 10.79 18.32
C ALA A 8 2.01 9.52 18.70
N GLY A 9 1.65 8.70 17.71
CA GLY A 9 0.87 7.48 17.94
C GLY A 9 -0.66 7.66 17.92
N ALA A 10 -1.17 8.89 17.98
CA ALA A 10 -2.62 9.14 17.97
C ALA A 10 -3.30 8.64 16.68
N LYS A 11 -4.40 7.91 16.84
CA LYS A 11 -5.16 7.25 15.76
C LYS A 11 -5.89 8.21 14.83
N TYR A 12 -6.54 9.23 15.39
CA TYR A 12 -7.32 10.21 14.62
C TYR A 12 -6.53 11.48 14.45
N LEU A 13 -6.61 12.14 13.30
CA LEU A 13 -5.85 13.34 12.98
C LEU A 13 -6.65 14.61 13.29
N ARG A 14 -6.07 15.49 14.11
CA ARG A 14 -6.60 16.82 14.45
C ARG A 14 -5.50 17.87 14.39
N GLY A 15 -5.85 19.04 13.87
CA GLY A 15 -5.02 20.24 13.96
C GLY A 15 -5.49 21.17 15.09
N TYR A 16 -4.92 22.37 15.20
CA TYR A 16 -5.34 23.38 16.19
C TYR A 16 -6.81 23.80 16.03
N GLY A 17 -7.71 23.13 16.74
CA GLY A 17 -9.16 23.39 16.71
C GLY A 17 -9.91 22.84 15.48
N TRP A 18 -9.24 22.05 14.63
CA TRP A 18 -9.80 21.55 13.37
C TRP A 18 -9.74 20.02 13.29
N ASP A 19 -10.77 19.44 12.68
CA ASP A 19 -10.83 18.02 12.36
C ASP A 19 -10.15 17.77 11.00
N ILE A 20 -9.23 16.80 10.93
CA ILE A 20 -8.54 16.41 9.69
C ILE A 20 -9.02 15.03 9.24
N ASP A 21 -8.91 14.03 10.13
CA ASP A 21 -9.32 12.66 9.85
C ASP A 21 -9.70 11.92 11.14
N SER A 22 -10.96 12.07 11.52
CA SER A 22 -11.59 11.38 12.63
C SER A 22 -12.94 10.79 12.18
N PRO A 23 -13.63 10.00 13.02
CA PRO A 23 -14.96 9.49 12.71
C PRO A 23 -15.99 10.59 12.37
N TYR A 24 -15.70 11.85 12.73
CA TYR A 24 -16.54 13.02 12.47
C TYR A 24 -16.20 13.78 11.19
N SER A 25 -15.14 13.40 10.47
CA SER A 25 -14.66 14.12 9.27
C SER A 25 -15.47 13.85 8.00
N ARG A 26 -16.65 13.23 8.11
CA ARG A 26 -17.59 13.00 7.00
C ARG A 26 -17.92 14.25 6.16
N PRO A 27 -17.95 15.50 6.69
CA PRO A 27 -18.10 16.69 5.87
C PRO A 27 -17.00 16.90 4.82
N ARG A 28 -15.86 16.22 4.92
CA ARG A 28 -14.81 16.18 3.88
C ARG A 28 -15.33 15.72 2.53
N GLY A 29 -16.31 14.81 2.53
CA GLY A 29 -16.70 14.08 1.32
C GLY A 29 -15.65 13.06 0.90
N ASP A 30 -15.80 12.54 -0.31
CA ASP A 30 -15.08 11.36 -0.78
C ASP A 30 -13.82 11.72 -1.60
N LEU A 31 -13.78 12.93 -2.16
CA LEU A 31 -12.72 13.36 -3.08
C LEU A 31 -11.62 14.20 -2.42
N PHE A 32 -11.96 15.09 -1.50
CA PHE A 32 -10.94 15.88 -0.81
C PHE A 32 -10.03 14.94 0.01
N PRO A 33 -8.70 15.02 -0.15
CA PRO A 33 -7.78 14.09 0.50
C PRO A 33 -7.68 14.35 2.00
N VAL A 34 -7.18 13.36 2.73
CA VAL A 34 -6.75 13.57 4.12
C VAL A 34 -5.61 14.61 4.12
N GLY A 35 -5.76 15.65 4.93
CA GLY A 35 -4.92 16.87 4.86
C GLY A 35 -5.69 18.12 4.46
N SER A 36 -6.88 17.94 3.87
CA SER A 36 -7.96 18.90 4.03
C SER A 36 -8.54 18.82 5.45
N PHE A 37 -9.13 19.89 5.94
CA PHE A 37 -9.60 19.99 7.33
C PHE A 37 -10.85 20.85 7.45
N GLY A 38 -11.59 20.68 8.53
CA GLY A 38 -12.81 21.44 8.74
C GLY A 38 -13.47 21.23 10.08
N HIS A 39 -14.67 21.77 10.21
CA HIS A 39 -15.48 21.67 11.42
C HIS A 39 -16.97 21.73 11.09
N THR A 40 -17.78 21.16 11.97
CA THR A 40 -19.24 21.23 11.90
C THR A 40 -19.83 22.10 12.99
N GLY A 41 -20.96 22.75 12.71
CA GLY A 41 -21.80 23.38 13.73
C GLY A 41 -23.02 22.55 14.10
N PHE A 42 -23.56 22.80 15.29
CA PHE A 42 -24.71 22.10 15.86
C PHE A 42 -25.97 22.17 14.97
N THR A 43 -26.21 23.33 14.35
CA THR A 43 -27.44 23.60 13.59
C THR A 43 -27.46 22.97 12.19
N GLY A 44 -26.43 22.23 11.79
CA GLY A 44 -26.33 21.70 10.43
C GLY A 44 -25.25 22.38 9.57
N THR A 45 -24.61 23.44 10.07
CA THR A 45 -23.55 24.14 9.34
C THR A 45 -22.26 23.32 9.23
N SER A 46 -21.43 23.61 8.24
CA SER A 46 -20.06 23.09 8.12
C SER A 46 -19.17 24.02 7.31
N LEU A 47 -17.88 24.00 7.63
CA LEU A 47 -16.80 24.57 6.83
C LEU A 47 -15.75 23.47 6.63
N TRP A 48 -15.39 23.21 5.38
CA TRP A 48 -14.29 22.32 5.02
C TRP A 48 -13.33 23.05 4.08
N MET A 49 -12.03 22.91 4.28
CA MET A 49 -10.99 23.65 3.58
C MET A 49 -9.90 22.69 3.10
N ASP A 50 -9.50 22.86 1.85
CA ASP A 50 -8.38 22.14 1.26
C ASP A 50 -7.33 23.13 0.75
N PRO A 51 -6.21 23.29 1.48
CA PRO A 51 -5.14 24.19 1.08
C PRO A 51 -4.50 23.82 -0.25
N ARG A 52 -4.46 22.53 -0.61
CA ARG A 52 -3.79 22.06 -1.83
C ARG A 52 -4.52 22.53 -3.08
N SER A 53 -5.85 22.51 -3.08
CA SER A 53 -6.68 23.05 -4.18
C SER A 53 -7.10 24.50 -3.98
N ASN A 54 -6.64 25.15 -2.90
CA ASN A 54 -7.06 26.49 -2.51
C ASN A 54 -8.60 26.65 -2.50
N THR A 55 -9.29 25.64 -1.96
CA THR A 55 -10.76 25.56 -2.00
C THR A 55 -11.35 25.50 -0.59
N TYR A 56 -12.50 26.12 -0.41
CA TYR A 56 -13.32 25.98 0.80
C TYR A 56 -14.78 25.68 0.44
N VAL A 57 -15.41 24.82 1.23
CA VAL A 57 -16.82 24.44 1.13
C VAL A 57 -17.52 24.88 2.41
N ILE A 58 -18.44 25.83 2.29
CA ILE A 58 -19.25 26.34 3.41
C ILE A 58 -20.70 25.95 3.17
N LEU A 59 -21.28 25.23 4.12
CA LEU A 59 -22.72 24.97 4.17
C LEU A 59 -23.32 25.69 5.36
N LEU A 60 -24.20 26.64 5.10
CA LEU A 60 -25.00 27.33 6.13
C LEU A 60 -26.41 26.74 6.16
N ALA A 61 -26.57 25.62 6.85
CA ALA A 61 -27.87 24.97 7.03
C ALA A 61 -28.42 25.19 8.44
N ASN A 62 -29.76 25.13 8.55
CA ASN A 62 -30.47 25.11 9.83
C ASN A 62 -31.41 23.90 9.89
N ALA A 63 -30.83 22.74 10.22
CA ALA A 63 -31.53 21.46 10.34
C ALA A 63 -32.41 21.36 11.60
N ILE A 64 -32.31 22.32 12.50
CA ILE A 64 -33.14 22.38 13.71
C ILE A 64 -34.38 23.25 13.57
N HIS A 65 -34.53 23.97 12.45
CA HIS A 65 -35.67 24.86 12.20
C HIS A 65 -36.67 24.25 11.19
N PRO A 66 -37.99 24.38 11.43
CA PRO A 66 -38.66 24.83 12.66
C PRO A 66 -38.75 23.74 13.74
N LYS A 67 -38.43 22.48 13.39
CA LYS A 67 -38.38 21.33 14.29
C LYS A 67 -37.07 20.57 14.03
N GLY A 68 -36.49 19.98 15.08
CA GLY A 68 -35.27 19.17 14.99
C GLY A 68 -35.39 18.04 13.96
N ARG A 69 -34.47 17.99 12.99
CA ARG A 69 -34.30 16.88 12.04
C ARG A 69 -33.07 16.04 12.39
N PRO A 70 -32.96 14.80 11.87
CA PRO A 70 -31.75 13.99 12.01
C PRO A 70 -30.49 14.73 11.50
N PRO A 71 -29.28 14.36 11.99
CA PRO A 71 -28.03 14.99 11.56
C PRO A 71 -27.87 14.99 10.04
N VAL A 72 -27.61 16.16 9.46
CA VAL A 72 -27.38 16.35 8.02
C VAL A 72 -25.94 16.02 7.57
N THR A 73 -25.21 15.24 8.38
CA THR A 73 -23.81 14.87 8.09
C THR A 73 -23.61 14.20 6.72
N PRO A 74 -24.47 13.27 6.27
CA PRO A 74 -24.35 12.72 4.91
C PRO A 74 -24.52 13.78 3.81
N LEU A 75 -25.41 14.76 4.01
CA LEU A 75 -25.63 15.84 3.05
C LEU A 75 -24.40 16.75 2.95
N ARG A 76 -23.76 17.08 4.08
CA ARG A 76 -22.51 17.87 4.11
C ARG A 76 -21.42 17.23 3.25
N GLY A 77 -21.19 15.93 3.44
CA GLY A 77 -20.20 15.19 2.65
C GLY A 77 -20.55 15.14 1.16
N LYS A 78 -21.82 14.88 0.81
CA LYS A 78 -22.28 14.89 -0.59
C LYS A 78 -22.08 16.26 -1.26
N ILE A 79 -22.30 17.35 -0.54
CA ILE A 79 -22.05 18.71 -1.05
C ILE A 79 -20.55 18.92 -1.28
N ALA A 80 -19.69 18.51 -0.35
CA ALA A 80 -18.24 18.61 -0.54
C ALA A 80 -17.75 17.76 -1.72
N THR A 81 -18.22 16.53 -1.87
CA THR A 81 -17.95 15.67 -3.03
C THR A 81 -18.41 16.35 -4.33
N ALA A 82 -19.64 16.86 -4.38
CA ALA A 82 -20.17 17.54 -5.57
C ALA A 82 -19.38 18.82 -5.91
N THR A 83 -18.92 19.58 -4.92
CA THR A 83 -18.06 20.74 -5.15
C THR A 83 -16.71 20.33 -5.75
N ALA A 84 -16.06 19.29 -5.21
CA ALA A 84 -14.81 18.78 -5.77
C ALA A 84 -14.99 18.30 -7.22
N GLN A 85 -16.09 17.60 -7.53
CA GLN A 85 -16.42 17.20 -8.90
C GLN A 85 -16.66 18.40 -9.84
N ALA A 86 -17.41 19.40 -9.38
CA ALA A 86 -17.71 20.60 -10.17
C ALA A 86 -16.46 21.44 -10.49
N LEU A 87 -15.44 21.35 -9.64
CA LEU A 87 -14.16 22.00 -9.81
C LEU A 87 -13.10 21.10 -10.48
N ASP A 88 -13.48 19.88 -10.88
CA ASP A 88 -12.58 18.84 -11.41
C ASP A 88 -11.36 18.63 -10.50
N LEU A 89 -11.58 18.44 -9.20
CA LEU A 89 -10.52 18.22 -8.20
C LEU A 89 -10.44 16.75 -7.81
N TYR A 90 -9.23 16.19 -7.83
CA TYR A 90 -8.91 14.84 -7.35
C TYR A 90 -9.70 13.71 -8.05
N THR A 91 -10.20 13.99 -9.24
CA THR A 91 -10.80 13.02 -10.16
C THR A 91 -9.71 12.37 -11.01
N PRO A 92 -9.87 11.09 -11.43
CA PRO A 92 -8.93 10.46 -12.34
C PRO A 92 -8.75 11.29 -13.61
N GLY A 93 -7.51 11.71 -13.90
CA GLY A 93 -7.17 12.53 -15.06
C GLY A 93 -7.39 14.04 -14.91
N SER A 94 -7.79 14.55 -13.73
CA SER A 94 -7.88 15.99 -13.47
C SER A 94 -6.51 16.67 -13.53
N LYS A 95 -6.50 17.90 -14.06
CA LYS A 95 -5.34 18.80 -13.96
C LYS A 95 -5.32 19.42 -12.57
N THR A 96 -4.47 18.84 -11.73
CA THR A 96 -3.92 19.31 -10.45
C THR A 96 -4.61 20.52 -9.82
N ALA A 97 -5.22 20.27 -8.66
CA ALA A 97 -5.23 21.20 -7.53
C ALA A 97 -3.92 22.03 -7.48
N THR A 98 -3.98 23.29 -7.05
CA THR A 98 -2.87 24.28 -7.07
C THR A 98 -1.50 23.86 -6.46
N GLY A 99 -1.38 22.66 -5.87
CA GLY A 99 -0.17 22.08 -5.30
C GLY A 99 0.83 21.46 -6.28
N GLY A 100 0.72 21.72 -7.59
CA GLY A 100 1.68 21.24 -8.60
C GLY A 100 1.51 19.78 -8.99
N GLU A 101 2.19 19.39 -10.08
CA GLU A 101 2.18 18.03 -10.62
C GLU A 101 3.02 17.09 -9.77
N ILE A 102 2.52 15.88 -9.54
CA ILE A 102 3.23 14.85 -8.78
C ILE A 102 4.40 14.34 -9.61
N LEU A 103 5.61 14.42 -9.07
CA LEU A 103 6.83 13.93 -9.72
C LEU A 103 7.43 12.79 -8.87
N PRO A 104 7.20 11.50 -9.23
CA PRO A 104 7.86 10.34 -8.66
C PRO A 104 9.38 10.49 -8.56
N GLY A 105 10.05 9.60 -7.81
CA GLY A 105 11.49 9.69 -7.59
C GLY A 105 12.30 9.80 -8.88
N ILE A 106 11.92 9.07 -9.94
CA ILE A 106 12.58 9.17 -11.25
C ILE A 106 12.38 10.53 -11.92
N ASP A 107 11.16 11.05 -11.96
CA ASP A 107 10.85 12.40 -12.46
C ASP A 107 11.57 13.49 -11.65
N SER A 108 11.68 13.31 -10.33
CA SER A 108 12.41 14.22 -9.43
C SER A 108 13.90 14.29 -9.78
N LEU A 109 14.51 13.17 -10.17
CA LEU A 109 15.88 13.14 -10.68
C LEU A 109 15.98 13.85 -12.03
N GLU A 110 15.13 13.52 -13.00
CA GLU A 110 15.16 14.11 -14.34
C GLU A 110 14.94 15.63 -14.30
N ALA A 111 13.98 16.11 -13.51
CA ALA A 111 13.64 17.53 -13.36
C ALA A 111 14.84 18.37 -12.86
N GLN A 112 15.79 17.75 -12.17
CA GLN A 112 17.00 18.41 -11.67
C GLN A 112 18.27 17.94 -12.38
N SER A 113 18.13 17.34 -13.58
CA SER A 113 19.25 16.80 -14.36
C SER A 113 20.18 15.90 -13.52
N PHE A 114 19.56 15.06 -12.68
CA PHE A 114 20.20 14.12 -11.76
C PHE A 114 21.16 14.76 -10.73
N ALA A 115 21.05 16.08 -10.47
CA ALA A 115 21.93 16.78 -9.54
C ALA A 115 21.89 16.20 -8.11
N GLN A 116 20.76 15.62 -7.71
CA GLN A 116 20.58 14.95 -6.42
C GLN A 116 21.53 13.74 -6.23
N LEU A 117 22.05 13.15 -7.31
CA LEU A 117 22.98 12.02 -7.27
C LEU A 117 24.46 12.45 -7.17
N LYS A 118 24.78 13.74 -7.30
CA LYS A 118 26.18 14.22 -7.25
C LYS A 118 26.89 13.89 -5.93
N PRO A 119 26.27 14.00 -4.74
CA PRO A 119 26.92 13.58 -3.50
C PRO A 119 27.25 12.08 -3.50
N LEU A 120 26.34 11.25 -4.01
CA LEU A 120 26.55 9.80 -4.11
C LEU A 120 27.68 9.47 -5.09
N LEU A 121 27.73 10.14 -6.26
CA LEU A 121 28.86 10.03 -7.19
C LEU A 121 30.18 10.42 -6.53
N ALA A 122 30.22 11.53 -5.80
CA ALA A 122 31.44 11.99 -5.13
C ALA A 122 31.92 10.98 -4.08
N HIS A 123 31.01 10.31 -3.38
CA HIS A 123 31.35 9.23 -2.45
C HIS A 123 31.97 8.02 -3.15
N HIS A 124 31.56 7.74 -4.38
CA HIS A 124 32.07 6.65 -5.22
C HIS A 124 33.10 7.12 -6.27
N ASN A 125 33.91 8.13 -5.93
CA ASN A 125 35.01 8.63 -6.78
C ASN A 125 34.58 9.08 -8.20
N ASN A 126 33.39 9.67 -8.32
CA ASN A 126 32.74 10.10 -9.57
C ASN A 126 32.47 8.97 -10.57
N HIS A 127 32.34 7.74 -10.06
CA HIS A 127 31.92 6.56 -10.79
C HIS A 127 30.75 5.93 -10.02
N LEU A 128 29.69 5.53 -10.72
CA LEU A 128 28.51 4.96 -10.08
C LEU A 128 27.91 3.90 -11.00
N ASN A 129 28.42 2.67 -10.88
CA ASN A 129 27.80 1.48 -11.44
C ASN A 129 26.58 1.11 -10.61
N ILE A 130 25.40 1.13 -11.23
CA ILE A 130 24.15 0.86 -10.53
C ILE A 130 23.47 -0.40 -11.02
N GLY A 131 22.88 -1.13 -10.07
CA GLY A 131 21.80 -2.07 -10.32
C GLY A 131 20.43 -1.40 -10.18
N LEU A 132 19.41 -1.90 -10.85
CA LEU A 132 18.03 -1.41 -10.72
C LEU A 132 17.06 -2.54 -10.42
N LEU A 133 16.46 -2.54 -9.22
CA LEU A 133 15.30 -3.34 -8.88
C LEU A 133 14.04 -2.64 -9.40
N THR A 134 13.41 -3.23 -10.42
CA THR A 134 12.21 -2.65 -11.05
C THR A 134 11.34 -3.70 -11.76
N ASN A 135 10.19 -3.26 -12.27
CA ASN A 135 9.31 -4.02 -13.14
C ASN A 135 8.56 -3.05 -14.10
N ASN A 136 7.43 -3.49 -14.68
CA ASN A 136 6.60 -2.67 -15.57
C ASN A 136 6.06 -1.38 -14.92
N THR A 137 6.01 -1.27 -13.59
CA THR A 137 5.54 -0.07 -12.87
C THR A 137 6.61 1.01 -12.75
N GLY A 138 7.87 0.69 -13.05
CA GLY A 138 8.99 1.62 -13.07
C GLY A 138 8.92 2.57 -14.26
N LEU A 139 7.97 3.51 -14.20
CA LEU A 139 7.67 4.50 -15.24
C LEU A 139 7.74 5.91 -14.67
N ASP A 140 8.22 6.86 -15.45
CA ASP A 140 8.00 8.29 -15.20
C ASP A 140 6.52 8.65 -15.39
N ARG A 141 6.16 9.90 -15.11
CA ARG A 141 4.79 10.37 -15.30
C ARG A 141 4.28 10.35 -16.74
N ASN A 142 5.17 10.27 -17.73
CA ASN A 142 4.85 10.22 -19.16
C ASN A 142 4.81 8.79 -19.70
N GLY A 143 5.02 7.78 -18.85
CA GLY A 143 5.03 6.37 -19.23
C GLY A 143 6.37 5.88 -19.80
N LYS A 144 7.46 6.64 -19.67
CA LYS A 144 8.81 6.21 -20.06
C LYS A 144 9.41 5.34 -18.96
N ARG A 145 10.05 4.25 -19.34
CA ARG A 145 10.64 3.29 -18.39
C ARG A 145 11.86 3.88 -17.70
N THR A 146 11.95 3.67 -16.39
CA THR A 146 13.11 4.04 -15.57
C THR A 146 14.39 3.37 -16.04
N VAL A 147 14.30 2.12 -16.54
CA VAL A 147 15.42 1.44 -17.22
C VAL A 147 16.00 2.29 -18.34
N ASP A 148 15.13 2.79 -19.23
CA ASP A 148 15.55 3.55 -20.41
C ASP A 148 16.01 4.97 -20.04
N ILE A 149 15.45 5.56 -18.98
CA ILE A 149 15.87 6.86 -18.45
C ILE A 149 17.29 6.76 -17.87
N LEU A 150 17.55 5.81 -16.98
CA LEU A 150 18.84 5.66 -16.32
C LEU A 150 19.94 5.18 -17.28
N ALA A 151 19.60 4.33 -18.25
CA ALA A 151 20.55 3.89 -19.28
C ALA A 151 21.04 5.04 -20.19
N HIS A 152 20.23 6.09 -20.36
CA HIS A 152 20.55 7.25 -21.19
C HIS A 152 20.71 8.55 -20.37
N ALA A 153 20.94 8.44 -19.06
CA ALA A 153 21.08 9.59 -18.19
C ALA A 153 22.29 10.45 -18.62
N SER A 154 22.11 11.77 -18.63
CA SER A 154 23.17 12.71 -19.03
C SER A 154 24.26 12.92 -17.98
N LEU A 155 24.17 12.23 -16.84
CA LEU A 155 25.07 12.39 -15.71
C LEU A 155 26.35 11.56 -15.92
N SER A 156 27.47 12.24 -16.18
CA SER A 156 28.77 11.58 -16.33
C SER A 156 29.13 10.78 -15.08
N GLY A 157 29.63 9.56 -15.27
CA GLY A 157 30.01 8.64 -14.20
C GLY A 157 28.90 7.67 -13.79
N LEU A 158 27.63 7.95 -14.12
CA LEU A 158 26.52 7.03 -13.86
C LEU A 158 26.43 5.96 -14.96
N LYS A 159 26.34 4.69 -14.57
CA LYS A 159 26.18 3.57 -15.51
C LYS A 159 25.24 2.51 -14.96
N LEU A 160 24.12 2.28 -15.63
CA LEU A 160 23.23 1.15 -15.35
C LEU A 160 23.81 -0.14 -15.96
N THR A 161 24.04 -1.16 -15.14
CA THR A 161 24.73 -2.41 -15.56
C THR A 161 23.89 -3.66 -15.38
N THR A 162 23.01 -3.69 -14.38
CA THR A 162 22.24 -4.89 -14.01
C THR A 162 20.81 -4.52 -13.64
N LEU A 163 19.85 -5.33 -14.05
CA LEU A 163 18.47 -5.24 -13.61
C LEU A 163 18.16 -6.38 -12.62
N PHE A 164 17.38 -6.08 -11.60
CA PHE A 164 16.79 -7.07 -10.70
C PHE A 164 15.28 -7.06 -10.88
N SER A 165 14.68 -8.23 -11.02
CA SER A 165 13.22 -8.37 -11.13
C SER A 165 12.63 -9.01 -9.87
N PRO A 166 11.53 -8.48 -9.31
CA PRO A 166 10.88 -9.04 -8.13
C PRO A 166 9.93 -10.19 -8.51
N GLU A 167 9.07 -10.57 -7.57
CA GLU A 167 7.87 -11.36 -7.87
C GLU A 167 7.07 -10.74 -9.03
N HIS A 168 6.54 -11.60 -9.90
CA HIS A 168 5.90 -11.29 -11.20
C HIS A 168 6.85 -10.89 -12.36
N GLY A 169 8.15 -10.82 -12.10
CA GLY A 169 9.19 -10.61 -13.12
C GLY A 169 9.25 -9.16 -13.66
N ILE A 170 10.16 -8.93 -14.60
CA ILE A 170 10.49 -7.58 -15.10
C ILE A 170 9.31 -6.91 -15.84
N LEU A 171 8.38 -7.69 -16.40
CA LEU A 171 7.18 -7.19 -17.07
C LEU A 171 5.93 -7.19 -16.16
N GLY A 172 6.05 -7.65 -14.91
CA GLY A 172 4.93 -7.72 -13.95
C GLY A 172 3.75 -8.58 -14.41
N ALA A 173 4.00 -9.60 -15.23
CA ALA A 173 2.97 -10.38 -15.93
C ALA A 173 2.90 -11.86 -15.51
N GLU A 174 3.90 -12.37 -14.78
CA GLU A 174 3.96 -13.78 -14.36
C GLU A 174 3.23 -13.98 -13.02
N ASP A 175 2.47 -15.06 -12.85
CA ASP A 175 1.85 -15.43 -11.56
C ASP A 175 2.26 -16.85 -11.11
N ARG A 176 3.58 -17.08 -11.07
CA ARG A 176 4.20 -18.35 -10.67
C ARG A 176 5.55 -18.13 -10.00
N GLU A 177 5.99 -19.11 -9.23
CA GLU A 177 7.38 -19.20 -8.77
C GLU A 177 8.31 -19.71 -9.90
N GLY A 178 9.62 -19.62 -9.69
CA GLY A 178 10.60 -20.15 -10.65
C GLY A 178 10.72 -19.29 -11.91
N ILE A 179 10.57 -17.98 -11.77
CA ILE A 179 10.80 -17.03 -12.87
C ILE A 179 12.31 -16.94 -13.07
N GLU A 180 12.81 -17.32 -14.23
CA GLU A 180 14.26 -17.39 -14.49
C GLU A 180 14.87 -16.02 -14.78
N SER A 181 16.17 -15.87 -14.50
CA SER A 181 16.96 -14.74 -14.97
C SER A 181 16.95 -14.66 -16.50
N SER A 182 17.01 -13.45 -17.03
CA SER A 182 16.85 -13.21 -18.47
C SER A 182 17.68 -12.01 -18.92
N LYS A 183 17.32 -11.43 -20.07
CA LYS A 183 17.84 -10.15 -20.55
C LYS A 183 16.68 -9.25 -20.91
N ASP A 184 16.78 -7.97 -20.58
CA ASP A 184 15.81 -6.99 -21.01
C ASP A 184 15.95 -6.78 -22.52
N LYS A 185 14.85 -6.93 -23.26
CA LYS A 185 14.87 -6.93 -24.73
C LYS A 185 15.28 -5.58 -25.31
N ALA A 186 14.91 -4.49 -24.65
CA ALA A 186 15.14 -3.13 -25.17
C ALA A 186 16.56 -2.64 -24.87
N SER A 187 17.01 -2.77 -23.61
CA SER A 187 18.33 -2.30 -23.18
C SER A 187 19.46 -3.32 -23.40
N GLY A 188 19.13 -4.62 -23.54
CA GLY A 188 20.10 -5.70 -23.61
C GLY A 188 20.77 -6.06 -22.27
N LEU A 189 20.39 -5.38 -21.19
CA LEU A 189 20.96 -5.58 -19.85
C LEU A 189 20.57 -6.94 -19.26
N PRO A 190 21.46 -7.58 -18.47
CA PRO A 190 21.12 -8.78 -17.73
C PRO A 190 20.02 -8.48 -16.69
N VAL A 191 19.06 -9.40 -16.58
CA VAL A 191 17.99 -9.37 -15.58
C VAL A 191 18.20 -10.54 -14.63
N ILE A 192 18.54 -10.23 -13.38
CA ILE A 192 18.63 -11.20 -12.29
C ILE A 192 17.24 -11.35 -11.67
N SER A 193 16.69 -12.55 -11.71
CA SER A 193 15.39 -12.82 -11.08
C SER A 193 15.57 -13.13 -9.61
N LEU A 194 14.94 -12.30 -8.76
CA LEU A 194 14.85 -12.54 -7.33
C LEU A 194 13.66 -13.46 -6.98
N TYR A 195 13.01 -14.06 -7.98
CA TYR A 195 11.90 -15.00 -7.81
C TYR A 195 12.14 -16.34 -8.53
N ALA A 196 13.40 -16.63 -8.89
CA ALA A 196 13.82 -17.90 -9.45
C ALA A 196 13.78 -19.06 -8.44
N SER A 197 13.99 -18.77 -7.16
CA SER A 197 13.90 -19.73 -6.06
C SER A 197 13.77 -19.01 -4.72
N VAL A 198 13.43 -19.73 -3.64
CA VAL A 198 13.39 -19.16 -2.28
C VAL A 198 14.73 -18.52 -1.89
N ALA A 199 15.85 -19.16 -2.26
CA ALA A 199 17.19 -18.64 -1.97
C ALA A 199 17.53 -17.39 -2.80
N ALA A 200 17.00 -17.28 -4.02
CA ALA A 200 17.24 -16.14 -4.92
C ALA A 200 16.51 -14.86 -4.49
N ARG A 201 15.53 -14.94 -3.58
CA ARG A 201 14.84 -13.75 -3.03
C ARG A 201 15.81 -12.79 -2.36
N ARG A 202 16.90 -13.31 -1.77
CA ARG A 202 17.97 -12.49 -1.21
C ARG A 202 19.06 -12.29 -2.27
N PRO A 203 19.43 -11.05 -2.62
CA PRO A 203 20.53 -10.81 -3.55
C PRO A 203 21.84 -11.31 -2.93
N LYS A 204 22.71 -11.90 -3.75
CA LYS A 204 23.99 -12.47 -3.30
C LYS A 204 25.13 -11.51 -3.59
N HIS A 205 26.22 -11.61 -2.83
CA HIS A 205 27.43 -10.82 -3.06
C HIS A 205 27.89 -10.83 -4.53
N GLU A 206 27.89 -12.00 -5.18
CA GLU A 206 28.31 -12.13 -6.59
C GLU A 206 27.51 -11.24 -7.57
N ASP A 207 26.22 -11.00 -7.27
CA ASP A 207 25.35 -10.15 -8.06
C ASP A 207 25.55 -8.66 -7.77
N LEU A 208 26.18 -8.34 -6.62
CA LEU A 208 26.34 -7.00 -6.07
C LEU A 208 27.78 -6.47 -6.15
N ALA A 209 28.78 -7.33 -6.22
CA ALA A 209 30.20 -7.01 -6.03
C ALA A 209 30.79 -5.96 -6.99
N ASN A 210 30.11 -5.72 -8.12
CA ASN A 210 30.53 -4.73 -9.13
C ASN A 210 29.61 -3.49 -9.16
N LEU A 211 28.69 -3.36 -8.20
CA LEU A 211 27.73 -2.28 -8.10
C LEU A 211 28.11 -1.37 -6.94
N ASP A 212 28.17 -0.07 -7.21
CA ASP A 212 28.35 0.95 -6.19
C ASP A 212 27.01 1.26 -5.47
N ALA A 213 25.89 1.08 -6.19
CA ALA A 213 24.56 1.27 -5.63
C ALA A 213 23.48 0.39 -6.28
N VAL A 214 22.40 0.13 -5.54
CA VAL A 214 21.15 -0.44 -6.08
C VAL A 214 20.04 0.58 -5.97
N PHE A 215 19.44 0.88 -7.11
CA PHE A 215 18.27 1.74 -7.20
C PHE A 215 17.03 0.86 -7.14
N VAL A 216 16.00 1.30 -6.42
CA VAL A 216 14.71 0.61 -6.33
C VAL A 216 13.64 1.54 -6.90
N ASP A 217 12.93 1.07 -7.92
CA ASP A 217 11.79 1.77 -8.50
C ASP A 217 10.64 0.80 -8.78
N LEU A 218 9.75 0.68 -7.80
CA LEU A 218 8.61 -0.24 -7.80
C LEU A 218 7.38 0.47 -7.21
N GLN A 219 6.22 0.27 -7.83
CA GLN A 219 4.94 0.62 -7.22
C GLN A 219 4.48 -0.52 -6.29
N ASP A 220 4.66 -0.31 -4.99
CA ASP A 220 4.17 -1.21 -3.94
C ASP A 220 2.66 -1.04 -3.66
N ALA A 221 2.03 -2.06 -3.09
CA ALA A 221 0.60 -2.04 -2.75
C ALA A 221 0.27 -1.50 -1.35
N GLY A 222 1.23 -1.33 -0.46
CA GLY A 222 1.04 -0.76 0.89
C GLY A 222 0.62 -1.76 1.96
N PHE A 223 0.84 -3.06 1.71
CA PHE A 223 0.44 -4.14 2.61
C PHE A 223 1.61 -5.10 2.86
N ARG A 224 1.71 -5.58 4.09
CA ARG A 224 2.83 -6.41 4.56
C ARG A 224 3.08 -7.67 3.72
N TYR A 225 1.99 -8.27 3.27
CA TYR A 225 2.02 -9.50 2.47
C TYR A 225 2.16 -9.24 0.97
N TYR A 226 2.31 -7.98 0.54
CA TYR A 226 2.77 -7.64 -0.81
C TYR A 226 4.30 -7.53 -0.79
N THR A 227 4.97 -8.38 -1.55
CA THR A 227 6.35 -8.79 -1.23
C THR A 227 7.44 -7.79 -1.60
N TYR A 228 7.09 -6.65 -2.21
CA TYR A 228 8.07 -5.64 -2.62
C TYR A 228 8.70 -4.93 -1.41
N GLU A 229 7.97 -4.75 -0.30
CA GLU A 229 8.59 -4.28 0.94
C GLU A 229 9.64 -5.25 1.47
N ALA A 230 9.39 -6.56 1.43
CA ALA A 230 10.38 -7.56 1.85
C ALA A 230 11.62 -7.56 0.96
N GLN A 231 11.46 -7.35 -0.35
CA GLN A 231 12.60 -7.20 -1.27
C GLN A 231 13.47 -6.00 -0.91
N VAL A 232 12.86 -4.85 -0.60
CA VAL A 232 13.61 -3.69 -0.08
C VAL A 232 14.37 -4.05 1.19
N GLY A 233 13.70 -4.71 2.14
CA GLY A 233 14.34 -5.21 3.36
C GLY A 233 15.54 -6.13 3.08
N TYR A 234 15.45 -7.02 2.08
CA TYR A 234 16.55 -7.91 1.71
C TYR A 234 17.73 -7.19 1.05
N PHE A 235 17.50 -6.11 0.31
CA PHE A 235 18.60 -5.26 -0.17
C PHE A 235 19.24 -4.43 0.94
N LEU A 236 18.48 -4.00 1.94
CA LEU A 236 19.03 -3.36 3.14
C LEU A 236 19.89 -4.33 3.96
N ASP A 237 19.41 -5.57 4.15
CA ASP A 237 20.19 -6.65 4.79
C ASP A 237 21.50 -6.89 4.02
N ALA A 238 21.42 -6.97 2.68
CA ALA A 238 22.58 -7.20 1.83
C ALA A 238 23.58 -6.04 1.91
N ALA A 239 23.13 -4.78 1.83
CA ALA A 239 24.00 -3.62 1.94
C ALA A 239 24.74 -3.57 3.30
N ALA A 240 24.05 -3.88 4.40
CA ALA A 240 24.68 -3.99 5.72
C ALA A 240 25.70 -5.14 5.78
N GLN A 241 25.39 -6.27 5.12
CA GLN A 241 26.30 -7.42 5.04
C GLN A 241 27.53 -7.14 4.17
N GLU A 242 27.39 -6.44 3.04
CA GLU A 242 28.47 -6.08 2.14
C GLU A 242 29.55 -5.25 2.85
N GLU A 243 29.14 -4.26 3.63
CA GLU A 243 30.04 -3.43 4.43
C GLU A 243 30.75 -4.27 5.52
N GLN A 244 30.00 -5.11 6.24
CA GLN A 244 30.52 -5.87 7.38
C GLN A 244 31.43 -7.03 6.98
N GLN A 245 31.14 -7.73 5.89
CA GLN A 245 31.83 -8.96 5.50
C GLN A 245 32.83 -8.75 4.37
N TYR A 246 32.53 -7.87 3.43
CA TYR A 246 33.31 -7.71 2.19
C TYR A 246 34.02 -6.34 2.10
N HIS A 247 33.82 -5.45 3.09
CA HIS A 247 34.31 -4.06 3.04
C HIS A 247 33.91 -3.34 1.75
N HIS A 248 32.74 -3.71 1.24
CA HIS A 248 32.17 -3.19 0.02
C HIS A 248 30.98 -2.32 0.39
N ARG A 249 31.12 -1.01 0.21
CA ARG A 249 30.03 -0.09 0.48
C ARG A 249 29.04 -0.14 -0.68
N LEU A 250 27.85 -0.67 -0.42
CA LEU A 250 26.73 -0.67 -1.35
C LEU A 250 25.64 0.31 -0.89
N ASP A 251 25.40 1.38 -1.65
CA ASP A 251 24.32 2.33 -1.34
C ASP A 251 22.97 1.85 -1.92
N ILE A 252 21.91 1.95 -1.12
CA ILE A 252 20.53 1.68 -1.55
C ILE A 252 19.83 3.01 -1.81
N VAL A 253 19.29 3.17 -3.02
CA VAL A 253 18.58 4.38 -3.44
C VAL A 253 17.14 4.06 -3.80
N ILE A 254 16.18 4.54 -3.00
CA ILE A 254 14.75 4.37 -3.32
C ILE A 254 14.30 5.56 -4.17
N LEU A 255 13.86 5.29 -5.40
CA LEU A 255 13.12 6.24 -6.22
C LEU A 255 11.66 6.18 -5.78
N ASP A 256 11.31 7.03 -4.82
CA ASP A 256 10.07 6.84 -4.08
C ASP A 256 8.84 7.16 -4.93
N ARG A 257 7.74 6.46 -4.64
CA ARG A 257 6.45 6.59 -5.33
C ARG A 257 5.33 6.86 -4.34
N PRO A 258 4.22 7.52 -4.76
CA PRO A 258 3.02 7.61 -3.95
C PRO A 258 2.56 6.23 -3.44
N ALA A 259 2.04 6.21 -2.21
CA ALA A 259 1.40 5.01 -1.68
C ALA A 259 0.12 4.72 -2.49
N MET A 260 -0.17 3.44 -2.76
CA MET A 260 -1.33 3.08 -3.58
C MET A 260 -2.66 3.36 -2.86
N PRO A 261 -2.95 2.71 -1.72
CA PRO A 261 -3.80 3.32 -0.71
C PRO A 261 -3.14 4.60 -0.20
N ALA A 262 -3.93 5.58 0.23
CA ALA A 262 -3.37 6.76 0.88
C ALA A 262 -2.43 6.35 2.04
N GLY A 263 -1.29 7.03 2.17
CA GLY A 263 -0.26 6.82 3.19
C GLY A 263 -0.67 7.25 4.60
N THR A 264 -1.95 7.08 4.96
CA THR A 264 -2.56 7.57 6.19
C THR A 264 -2.98 6.44 7.12
N THR A 265 -3.55 5.37 6.56
CA THR A 265 -4.15 4.28 7.33
C THR A 265 -3.09 3.31 7.82
N VAL A 266 -3.11 3.04 9.12
CA VAL A 266 -2.31 2.00 9.78
C VAL A 266 -3.26 1.08 10.52
N GLY A 267 -3.28 -0.20 10.16
CA GLY A 267 -4.25 -1.15 10.69
C GLY A 267 -3.92 -2.62 10.45
N GLY A 268 -4.71 -3.47 11.08
CA GLY A 268 -4.56 -4.92 11.04
C GLY A 268 -3.69 -5.49 12.15
N PRO A 269 -3.68 -6.82 12.28
CA PRO A 269 -2.89 -7.52 13.28
C PRO A 269 -1.40 -7.30 13.03
N LEU A 270 -0.65 -7.07 14.11
CA LEU A 270 0.80 -7.02 14.08
C LEU A 270 1.36 -8.43 13.97
N SER A 271 2.41 -8.60 13.15
CA SER A 271 3.03 -9.91 12.97
C SER A 271 3.73 -10.42 14.25
N ASP A 272 3.54 -11.69 14.55
CA ASP A 272 4.22 -12.38 15.65
C ASP A 272 5.74 -12.48 15.41
N ALA A 273 6.50 -12.50 16.50
CA ALA A 273 7.95 -12.68 16.46
C ALA A 273 8.33 -14.09 15.96
N GLY A 274 9.46 -14.18 15.24
CA GLY A 274 9.97 -15.46 14.73
C GLY A 274 9.33 -15.94 13.42
N HIS A 275 8.39 -15.16 12.87
CA HIS A 275 7.72 -15.45 11.60
C HIS A 275 8.22 -14.57 10.44
N ASP A 276 9.46 -14.09 10.51
CA ASP A 276 10.08 -13.28 9.46
C ASP A 276 10.21 -14.10 8.16
N GLY A 277 9.87 -13.49 7.02
CA GLY A 277 9.79 -14.16 5.72
C GLY A 277 9.40 -13.22 4.58
N TYR A 278 9.10 -13.80 3.41
CA TYR A 278 8.88 -13.00 2.19
C TYR A 278 7.59 -12.17 2.20
N THR A 279 6.59 -12.61 2.99
CA THR A 279 5.31 -11.90 3.19
C THR A 279 5.21 -11.23 4.56
N ASN A 280 6.34 -11.16 5.30
CA ASN A 280 6.46 -10.55 6.62
C ASN A 280 7.94 -10.30 6.92
N TYR A 281 8.51 -9.19 6.45
CA TYR A 281 9.96 -8.98 6.55
C TYR A 281 10.51 -8.97 8.00
N MET A 282 9.73 -8.43 8.94
CA MET A 282 10.08 -8.41 10.36
C MET A 282 8.86 -8.52 11.26
N ALA A 283 9.07 -8.93 12.51
CA ALA A 283 8.06 -8.92 13.56
C ALA A 283 7.47 -7.52 13.82
N ALA A 284 6.29 -7.50 14.43
CA ALA A 284 5.56 -6.30 14.82
C ALA A 284 5.22 -5.35 13.64
N LEU A 285 5.10 -5.89 12.43
CA LEU A 285 4.55 -5.16 11.28
C LEU A 285 3.03 -5.35 11.21
N PRO A 286 2.24 -4.27 11.17
CA PRO A 286 0.81 -4.38 10.89
C PRO A 286 0.59 -4.84 9.45
N SER A 287 -0.60 -5.37 9.17
CA SER A 287 -0.95 -5.80 7.82
C SER A 287 -1.00 -4.63 6.82
N GLN A 288 -1.38 -3.44 7.27
CA GLN A 288 -1.33 -2.19 6.49
C GLN A 288 -0.51 -1.15 7.25
N ASN A 289 0.59 -0.70 6.63
CA ASN A 289 1.62 0.11 7.28
C ASN A 289 1.46 1.63 7.07
N GLY A 290 0.69 2.05 6.05
CA GLY A 290 0.42 3.44 5.71
C GLY A 290 1.66 4.26 5.32
N MET A 291 2.64 3.67 4.63
CA MET A 291 3.88 4.33 4.24
C MET A 291 4.10 4.21 2.72
N THR A 292 4.90 5.12 2.14
CA THR A 292 5.50 4.87 0.82
C THR A 292 6.61 3.83 0.94
N LEU A 293 7.07 3.27 -0.18
CA LEU A 293 8.16 2.29 -0.16
C LEU A 293 9.47 2.90 0.38
N GLY A 294 9.73 4.19 0.14
CA GLY A 294 10.85 4.93 0.73
C GLY A 294 10.72 5.13 2.24
N GLU A 295 9.51 5.41 2.75
CA GLU A 295 9.24 5.46 4.19
C GLU A 295 9.37 4.08 4.85
N VAL A 296 8.93 3.00 4.17
CA VAL A 296 9.14 1.61 4.59
C VAL A 296 10.63 1.28 4.69
N ALA A 297 11.43 1.64 3.68
CA ALA A 297 12.88 1.44 3.69
C ALA A 297 13.53 2.12 4.90
N ARG A 298 13.15 3.37 5.19
CA ARG A 298 13.61 4.09 6.39
C ARG A 298 13.17 3.41 7.69
N TYR A 299 11.92 2.95 7.75
CA TYR A 299 11.41 2.23 8.91
C TYR A 299 12.20 0.96 9.19
N PHE A 300 12.44 0.13 8.17
CA PHE A 300 13.25 -1.07 8.28
C PHE A 300 14.69 -0.75 8.70
N ASN A 301 15.33 0.22 8.05
CA ASN A 301 16.72 0.58 8.35
C ASN A 301 16.93 1.03 9.80
N GLN A 302 15.90 1.64 10.40
CA GLN A 302 15.92 2.14 11.79
C GLN A 302 15.48 1.10 12.84
N ASN A 303 14.61 0.15 12.49
CA ASN A 303 13.92 -0.70 13.48
C ASN A 303 14.22 -2.20 13.35
N LYS A 304 14.75 -2.65 12.20
CA LYS A 304 15.23 -4.03 12.07
C LYS A 304 16.63 -4.12 12.65
N LEU A 305 16.84 -5.10 13.52
CA LEU A 305 18.17 -5.39 14.06
C LEU A 305 18.98 -6.19 13.02
N GLY A 306 20.17 -5.69 12.72
CA GLY A 306 21.18 -6.38 11.91
C GLY A 306 21.93 -7.45 12.70
N PRO A 307 22.92 -8.12 12.07
CA PRO A 307 23.64 -9.25 12.66
C PRO A 307 24.38 -8.93 13.97
N ASN A 308 24.73 -7.67 14.19
CA ASN A 308 25.43 -7.18 15.38
C ASN A 308 24.49 -6.78 16.53
N GLY A 309 23.16 -6.95 16.36
CA GLY A 309 22.16 -6.57 17.35
C GLY A 309 21.81 -5.07 17.38
N ASN A 310 22.40 -4.25 16.50
CA ASN A 310 22.06 -2.83 16.31
C ASN A 310 21.08 -2.67 15.13
N PRO A 311 20.43 -1.50 14.96
CA PRO A 311 19.73 -1.18 13.71
C PRO A 311 20.60 -1.44 12.48
N LEU A 312 19.97 -1.82 11.35
CA LEU A 312 20.69 -2.15 10.11
C LEU A 312 21.70 -1.06 9.68
N ASP A 313 21.27 0.22 9.78
CA ASP A 313 22.08 1.40 9.43
C ASP A 313 22.78 1.29 8.06
N ALA A 314 22.12 0.64 7.10
CA ALA A 314 22.59 0.51 5.74
C ALA A 314 22.65 1.91 5.06
N PRO A 315 23.59 2.14 4.11
CA PRO A 315 23.68 3.40 3.39
C PRO A 315 22.44 3.61 2.51
N LEU A 316 21.44 4.33 3.02
CA LEU A 316 20.12 4.50 2.40
C LEU A 316 19.90 5.95 1.99
N THR A 317 19.54 6.15 0.73
CA THR A 317 19.04 7.42 0.19
C THR A 317 17.60 7.24 -0.32
N VAL A 318 16.72 8.17 -0.01
CA VAL A 318 15.36 8.20 -0.56
C VAL A 318 15.19 9.46 -1.40
N VAL A 319 15.01 9.27 -2.71
CA VAL A 319 14.64 10.35 -3.62
C VAL A 319 13.14 10.57 -3.51
N ARG A 320 12.76 11.67 -2.87
CA ARG A 320 11.36 11.96 -2.56
C ARG A 320 10.55 12.22 -3.83
N THR A 321 9.29 11.76 -3.82
CA THR A 321 8.26 12.24 -4.74
C THR A 321 7.99 13.72 -4.49
N GLN A 322 8.18 14.59 -5.48
CA GLN A 322 7.88 16.01 -5.33
C GLN A 322 6.37 16.26 -5.40
N ASN A 323 5.92 17.29 -4.68
CA ASN A 323 4.51 17.71 -4.60
C ASN A 323 3.54 16.67 -4.05
N TYR A 324 3.99 15.51 -3.57
CA TYR A 324 3.14 14.48 -2.97
C TYR A 324 2.78 14.81 -1.52
N ILE A 325 1.50 14.63 -1.19
CA ILE A 325 1.01 14.61 0.18
C ILE A 325 0.43 13.22 0.47
N ARG A 326 0.66 12.72 1.69
CA ARG A 326 0.32 11.33 2.06
C ARG A 326 -1.16 10.99 1.99
N GLY A 327 -2.06 11.97 2.03
CA GLY A 327 -3.50 11.72 1.98
C GLY A 327 -4.07 11.52 0.58
N LEU A 328 -3.26 11.62 -0.47
CA LEU A 328 -3.67 11.29 -1.83
C LEU A 328 -3.70 9.77 -2.01
N TRP A 329 -4.78 9.29 -2.61
CA TRP A 329 -4.82 7.97 -3.23
C TRP A 329 -4.10 8.01 -4.57
N PHE A 330 -3.60 6.87 -5.05
CA PHE A 330 -2.86 6.82 -6.31
C PHE A 330 -3.62 7.39 -7.51
N ASP A 331 -4.91 7.09 -7.64
CA ASP A 331 -5.76 7.62 -8.71
C ASP A 331 -6.06 9.12 -8.61
N GLN A 332 -5.67 9.76 -7.50
CA GLN A 332 -5.74 11.22 -7.30
C GLN A 332 -4.41 11.92 -7.61
N THR A 333 -3.35 11.16 -7.94
CA THR A 333 -2.02 11.71 -8.24
C THR A 333 -1.88 12.19 -9.68
N GLY A 334 -2.72 11.67 -10.59
CA GLY A 334 -2.61 11.91 -12.03
C GLY A 334 -1.51 11.08 -12.72
N LEU A 335 -0.83 10.19 -12.00
CA LEU A 335 0.17 9.29 -12.57
C LEU A 335 -0.47 8.17 -13.41
N PRO A 336 0.23 7.65 -14.43
CA PRO A 336 -0.27 6.55 -15.24
C PRO A 336 -0.45 5.28 -14.40
N TRP A 337 -1.59 4.61 -14.56
CA TRP A 337 -1.84 3.33 -13.93
C TRP A 337 -1.16 2.20 -14.69
N GLN A 338 -0.40 1.38 -13.96
CA GLN A 338 0.11 0.10 -14.43
C GLN A 338 -0.19 -0.94 -13.35
N ASN A 339 -0.66 -2.12 -13.76
CA ASN A 339 -0.95 -3.20 -12.81
C ASN A 339 0.35 -3.61 -12.10
N PRO A 340 0.44 -3.48 -10.76
CA PRO A 340 1.63 -3.87 -10.03
C PRO A 340 1.79 -5.38 -9.92
N SER A 341 0.70 -6.14 -10.12
CA SER A 341 0.69 -7.59 -10.30
C SER A 341 -0.41 -8.00 -11.29
N PRO A 342 -0.39 -9.24 -11.83
CA PRO A 342 -1.41 -9.71 -12.77
C PRO A 342 -2.85 -9.67 -12.22
N ASN A 343 -3.01 -9.68 -10.89
CA ASN A 343 -4.30 -9.78 -10.22
C ASN A 343 -4.71 -8.52 -9.44
N LEU A 344 -3.85 -7.51 -9.30
CA LEU A 344 -4.24 -6.17 -8.82
C LEU A 344 -4.44 -5.24 -10.01
N ARG A 345 -5.66 -5.22 -10.56
CA ARG A 345 -5.97 -4.61 -11.86
C ARG A 345 -6.63 -3.24 -11.76
N THR A 346 -7.17 -2.90 -10.61
CA THR A 346 -7.99 -1.71 -10.39
C THR A 346 -7.75 -1.13 -8.99
N MET A 347 -8.05 0.16 -8.78
CA MET A 347 -8.05 0.73 -7.43
C MET A 347 -9.10 0.08 -6.50
N ALA A 348 -10.17 -0.50 -7.05
CA ALA A 348 -11.13 -1.28 -6.26
C ALA A 348 -10.47 -2.56 -5.72
N SER A 349 -9.75 -3.30 -6.56
CA SER A 349 -9.00 -4.49 -6.14
C SER A 349 -7.92 -4.14 -5.10
N VAL A 350 -7.17 -3.03 -5.26
CA VAL A 350 -6.21 -2.56 -4.24
C VAL A 350 -6.89 -2.22 -2.92
N THR A 351 -8.05 -1.57 -2.96
CA THR A 351 -8.79 -1.19 -1.75
C THR A 351 -9.23 -2.43 -0.96
N ILE A 352 -9.69 -3.48 -1.65
CA ILE A 352 -10.18 -4.71 -1.03
C ILE A 352 -9.06 -5.72 -0.77
N TYR A 353 -7.91 -5.62 -1.43
CA TYR A 353 -6.74 -6.45 -1.17
C TYR A 353 -6.31 -6.39 0.30
N ALA A 354 -6.46 -5.22 0.94
CA ALA A 354 -6.29 -5.04 2.38
C ALA A 354 -7.04 -6.07 3.26
N ALA A 355 -8.21 -6.50 2.79
CA ALA A 355 -9.07 -7.47 3.44
C ALA A 355 -8.83 -8.88 2.89
N LEU A 356 -8.99 -9.06 1.56
CA LEU A 356 -8.96 -10.38 0.94
C LEU A 356 -7.56 -11.00 0.88
N GLY A 357 -6.48 -10.20 0.97
CA GLY A 357 -5.13 -10.72 1.17
C GLY A 357 -4.99 -11.50 2.47
N LEU A 358 -5.71 -11.15 3.54
CA LEU A 358 -5.73 -11.95 4.77
C LEU A 358 -6.46 -13.30 4.63
N VAL A 359 -7.35 -13.41 3.64
CA VAL A 359 -8.14 -14.61 3.35
C VAL A 359 -7.44 -15.52 2.34
N GLU A 360 -6.55 -14.96 1.51
CA GLU A 360 -6.00 -15.58 0.31
C GLU A 360 -5.36 -16.96 0.52
N THR A 361 -4.64 -17.17 1.63
CA THR A 361 -3.95 -18.44 1.87
C THR A 361 -4.83 -19.54 2.46
N SER A 362 -6.09 -19.22 2.81
CA SER A 362 -7.10 -20.20 3.21
C SER A 362 -7.48 -21.12 2.04
N ASN A 363 -8.60 -21.85 2.18
CA ASN A 363 -9.16 -22.68 1.11
C ASN A 363 -10.33 -22.01 0.36
N ALA A 364 -10.53 -20.70 0.51
CA ALA A 364 -11.48 -19.92 -0.29
C ALA A 364 -10.78 -19.28 -1.51
N SER A 365 -11.50 -19.16 -2.63
CA SER A 365 -11.07 -18.31 -3.74
C SER A 365 -11.25 -16.84 -3.38
N ILE A 366 -10.26 -16.01 -3.70
CA ILE A 366 -10.32 -14.54 -3.61
C ILE A 366 -10.53 -13.88 -4.99
N GLY A 367 -11.07 -14.64 -5.95
CA GLY A 367 -11.43 -14.15 -7.28
C GLY A 367 -10.30 -14.20 -8.32
N ARG A 368 -9.10 -14.69 -7.97
CA ARG A 368 -8.07 -15.04 -8.98
C ARG A 368 -8.64 -16.04 -9.99
N GLY A 369 -8.26 -15.89 -11.26
CA GLY A 369 -8.84 -16.65 -12.38
C GLY A 369 -10.22 -16.17 -12.85
N THR A 370 -10.70 -15.04 -12.34
CA THR A 370 -11.95 -14.38 -12.79
C THR A 370 -11.67 -12.98 -13.35
N ASP A 371 -12.71 -12.30 -13.83
CA ASP A 371 -12.61 -10.89 -14.27
C ASP A 371 -12.42 -9.90 -13.10
N PHE A 372 -12.68 -10.33 -11.86
CA PHE A 372 -12.72 -9.47 -10.67
C PHE A 372 -11.83 -10.00 -9.52
N PRO A 373 -10.52 -10.24 -9.74
CA PRO A 373 -9.61 -10.67 -8.68
C PRO A 373 -9.57 -9.64 -7.55
N PHE A 374 -9.59 -10.13 -6.31
CA PHE A 374 -9.63 -9.32 -5.09
C PHE A 374 -10.80 -8.33 -5.00
N GLU A 375 -11.90 -8.55 -5.72
CA GLU A 375 -13.17 -7.82 -5.53
C GLU A 375 -14.34 -8.75 -5.13
N GLN A 376 -14.07 -10.06 -5.07
CA GLN A 376 -15.03 -11.10 -4.71
C GLN A 376 -14.32 -12.29 -4.10
N PHE A 377 -15.04 -13.10 -3.34
CA PHE A 377 -14.53 -14.33 -2.75
C PHE A 377 -15.61 -15.41 -2.72
N GLY A 378 -15.20 -16.68 -2.76
CA GLY A 378 -16.14 -17.79 -2.93
C GLY A 378 -15.52 -19.16 -2.72
N ALA A 379 -16.36 -20.17 -2.60
CA ALA A 379 -15.95 -21.58 -2.52
C ALA A 379 -17.16 -22.47 -2.85
N ALA A 380 -16.91 -23.69 -3.33
CA ALA A 380 -17.98 -24.63 -3.71
C ALA A 380 -18.98 -24.94 -2.56
N TRP A 381 -18.53 -24.81 -1.31
CA TRP A 381 -19.32 -25.06 -0.10
C TRP A 381 -20.07 -23.83 0.44
N ILE A 382 -19.87 -22.64 -0.14
CA ILE A 382 -20.53 -21.41 0.32
C ILE A 382 -21.99 -21.36 -0.14
N LYS A 383 -22.86 -20.88 0.74
CA LYS A 383 -24.22 -20.47 0.40
C LYS A 383 -24.25 -18.95 0.26
N ALA A 384 -24.18 -18.46 -0.98
CA ALA A 384 -23.93 -17.05 -1.28
C ALA A 384 -24.91 -16.08 -0.60
N ASP A 385 -26.22 -16.35 -0.67
CA ASP A 385 -27.25 -15.50 -0.07
C ASP A 385 -27.16 -15.44 1.46
N GLU A 386 -26.86 -16.57 2.10
CA GLU A 386 -26.71 -16.68 3.56
C GLU A 386 -25.49 -15.87 4.03
N LEU A 387 -24.34 -16.05 3.37
CA LEU A 387 -23.11 -15.32 3.70
C LEU A 387 -23.25 -13.82 3.44
N ALA A 388 -23.82 -13.42 2.29
CA ALA A 388 -24.06 -12.00 2.00
C ALA A 388 -25.02 -11.37 3.01
N THR A 389 -26.08 -12.08 3.41
CA THR A 389 -27.03 -11.61 4.43
C THR A 389 -26.35 -11.46 5.78
N TYR A 390 -25.55 -12.45 6.20
CA TYR A 390 -24.78 -12.40 7.44
C TYR A 390 -23.86 -11.18 7.47
N LEU A 391 -23.01 -11.01 6.45
CA LEU A 391 -22.05 -9.91 6.38
C LEU A 391 -22.74 -8.53 6.31
N ASN A 392 -23.83 -8.39 5.56
CA ASN A 392 -24.60 -7.14 5.55
C ASN A 392 -25.26 -6.85 6.91
N SER A 393 -25.62 -7.88 7.69
CA SER A 393 -26.19 -7.72 9.04
C SER A 393 -25.18 -7.15 10.05
N ARG A 394 -23.87 -7.28 9.78
CA ARG A 394 -22.77 -6.65 10.54
C ARG A 394 -22.71 -5.13 10.37
N LYS A 395 -23.47 -4.56 9.41
CA LYS A 395 -23.61 -3.10 9.18
C LYS A 395 -22.28 -2.37 8.92
N ILE A 396 -21.36 -3.00 8.19
CA ILE A 396 -20.10 -2.39 7.74
C ILE A 396 -20.42 -1.38 6.63
N THR A 397 -20.72 -0.12 7.00
CA THR A 397 -21.33 0.87 6.09
C THR A 397 -20.51 1.26 4.86
N GLN A 398 -19.21 0.97 4.86
CA GLN A 398 -18.21 1.30 3.84
C GLN A 398 -18.16 0.28 2.70
N VAL A 399 -18.85 -0.85 2.86
CA VAL A 399 -19.01 -1.87 1.83
C VAL A 399 -20.44 -2.38 1.79
N ARG A 400 -20.80 -3.03 0.70
CA ARG A 400 -22.00 -3.85 0.58
C ARG A 400 -21.61 -5.19 0.01
N PHE A 401 -22.22 -6.25 0.52
CA PHE A 401 -21.98 -7.61 0.06
C PHE A 401 -23.13 -8.05 -0.84
N GLU A 402 -22.79 -8.59 -2.01
CA GLU A 402 -23.76 -9.13 -2.97
C GLU A 402 -23.47 -10.61 -3.23
N ALA A 403 -24.48 -11.46 -3.10
CA ALA A 403 -24.37 -12.84 -3.55
C ALA A 403 -24.09 -12.89 -5.06
N THR A 404 -23.17 -13.76 -5.47
CA THR A 404 -22.74 -13.88 -6.87
C THR A 404 -22.25 -15.30 -7.17
N THR A 405 -21.91 -15.56 -8.44
CA THR A 405 -21.24 -16.78 -8.89
C THR A 405 -19.90 -16.42 -9.54
N LEU A 406 -18.81 -16.96 -9.01
CA LEU A 406 -17.46 -16.80 -9.54
C LEU A 406 -17.24 -17.86 -10.61
N LYS A 407 -16.97 -17.44 -11.85
CA LYS A 407 -16.53 -18.33 -12.93
C LYS A 407 -15.01 -18.33 -12.96
N VAL A 408 -14.40 -19.32 -12.32
CA VAL A 408 -12.95 -19.45 -12.27
C VAL A 408 -12.50 -20.15 -13.55
N ALA A 409 -11.68 -19.46 -14.35
CA ALA A 409 -11.15 -20.02 -15.58
C ALA A 409 -10.32 -21.28 -15.32
N GLU A 410 -10.34 -22.20 -16.28
CA GLU A 410 -9.30 -23.23 -16.38
C GLU A 410 -8.08 -22.55 -17.01
N ASP A 411 -7.01 -22.37 -16.25
CA ASP A 411 -5.78 -21.74 -16.73
C ASP A 411 -4.52 -22.45 -16.22
N GLU A 412 -3.36 -22.01 -16.69
CA GLU A 412 -2.07 -22.61 -16.33
C GLU A 412 -1.69 -22.39 -14.85
N HIS A 413 -2.25 -21.37 -14.20
CA HIS A 413 -2.00 -21.04 -12.80
C HIS A 413 -2.76 -21.97 -11.84
N LYS A 414 -3.83 -22.62 -12.31
CA LYS A 414 -4.64 -23.58 -11.54
C LYS A 414 -5.07 -23.01 -10.18
N TYR A 415 -5.62 -21.80 -10.20
CA TYR A 415 -6.17 -21.17 -8.99
C TYR A 415 -7.19 -22.07 -8.28
N PRO A 416 -7.45 -21.85 -6.98
CA PRO A 416 -8.50 -22.58 -6.27
C PRO A 416 -9.81 -22.60 -7.05
N PHE A 417 -10.36 -23.81 -7.26
CA PHE A 417 -11.56 -24.08 -8.05
C PHE A 417 -11.45 -23.79 -9.56
N HIS A 418 -10.24 -23.86 -10.15
CA HIS A 418 -10.05 -23.73 -11.59
C HIS A 418 -11.02 -24.60 -12.41
N GLY A 419 -11.53 -24.02 -13.50
CA GLY A 419 -12.53 -24.66 -14.37
C GLY A 419 -13.95 -24.76 -13.78
N GLN A 420 -14.20 -24.25 -12.57
CA GLN A 420 -15.49 -24.36 -11.89
C GLN A 420 -16.23 -23.02 -11.80
N SER A 421 -17.56 -23.12 -11.70
CA SER A 421 -18.42 -22.01 -11.27
C SER A 421 -18.82 -22.23 -9.82
N ILE A 422 -18.40 -21.35 -8.92
CA ILE A 422 -18.61 -21.48 -7.49
C ILE A 422 -19.48 -20.33 -6.95
N PRO A 423 -20.34 -20.58 -5.96
CA PRO A 423 -21.05 -19.52 -5.26
C PRO A 423 -20.08 -18.67 -4.43
N GLY A 424 -20.40 -17.38 -4.27
CA GLY A 424 -19.58 -16.47 -3.49
C GLY A 424 -20.24 -15.12 -3.29
N VAL A 425 -19.43 -14.17 -2.85
CA VAL A 425 -19.85 -12.81 -2.51
C VAL A 425 -18.95 -11.80 -3.21
N ARG A 426 -19.55 -10.83 -3.88
CA ARG A 426 -18.89 -9.63 -4.39
C ARG A 426 -18.90 -8.55 -3.32
N ILE A 427 -17.78 -7.86 -3.17
CA ILE A 427 -17.64 -6.74 -2.24
C ILE A 427 -17.72 -5.44 -3.06
N VAL A 428 -18.78 -4.66 -2.83
CA VAL A 428 -18.96 -3.34 -3.43
C VAL A 428 -18.50 -2.28 -2.43
N VAL A 429 -17.39 -1.61 -2.74
CA VAL A 429 -16.90 -0.47 -1.93
C VAL A 429 -17.85 0.71 -2.08
N THR A 430 -18.40 1.21 -0.97
CA THR A 430 -19.25 2.41 -0.94
C THR A 430 -18.51 3.63 -0.42
N ASP A 431 -17.46 3.43 0.40
CA ASP A 431 -16.57 4.50 0.85
C ASP A 431 -15.18 3.95 1.18
N ARG A 432 -14.24 4.13 0.25
CA ARG A 432 -12.86 3.65 0.41
C ARG A 432 -12.07 4.42 1.48
N THR A 433 -12.40 5.68 1.71
CA THR A 433 -11.57 6.57 2.55
C THR A 433 -11.72 6.27 4.03
N ARG A 434 -12.86 5.68 4.42
CA ARG A 434 -13.17 5.29 5.79
C ARG A 434 -13.16 3.77 6.00
N LEU A 435 -12.80 3.00 4.99
CA LEU A 435 -12.76 1.54 5.08
C LEU A 435 -11.51 1.12 5.86
N ASP A 436 -11.73 0.40 6.96
CA ASP A 436 -10.67 -0.36 7.63
C ASP A 436 -10.57 -1.73 6.95
N GLY A 437 -9.67 -1.84 5.98
CA GLY A 437 -9.50 -3.04 5.17
C GLY A 437 -9.14 -4.28 5.99
N PRO A 438 -8.11 -4.23 6.87
CA PRO A 438 -7.78 -5.37 7.72
C PRO A 438 -8.92 -5.80 8.66
N ALA A 439 -9.68 -4.85 9.23
CA ALA A 439 -10.87 -5.19 10.03
C ALA A 439 -11.96 -5.88 9.19
N LEU A 440 -12.17 -5.44 7.94
CA LEU A 440 -13.05 -6.13 7.00
C LEU A 440 -12.55 -7.56 6.70
N GLY A 441 -11.25 -7.75 6.53
CA GLY A 441 -10.66 -9.08 6.35
C GLY A 441 -10.96 -10.00 7.53
N LEU A 442 -10.90 -9.46 8.75
CA LEU A 442 -11.25 -10.20 9.96
C LEU A 442 -12.74 -10.57 10.03
N GLU A 443 -13.64 -9.64 9.69
CA GLU A 443 -15.08 -9.91 9.61
C GLU A 443 -15.37 -11.03 8.59
N ILE A 444 -14.65 -11.09 7.47
CA ILE A 444 -14.77 -12.17 6.48
C ILE A 444 -14.25 -13.50 7.04
N LEU A 445 -13.06 -13.53 7.63
CA LEU A 445 -12.49 -14.75 8.22
C LEU A 445 -13.40 -15.32 9.33
N ALA A 446 -13.92 -14.45 10.20
CA ALA A 446 -14.85 -14.85 11.25
C ALA A 446 -16.18 -15.36 10.71
N ALA A 447 -16.77 -14.67 9.72
CA ALA A 447 -18.00 -15.13 9.08
C ALA A 447 -17.83 -16.51 8.41
N LEU A 448 -16.73 -16.74 7.69
CA LEU A 448 -16.44 -18.02 7.06
C LEU A 448 -16.24 -19.12 8.09
N HIS A 449 -15.52 -18.85 9.18
CA HIS A 449 -15.33 -19.81 10.27
C HIS A 449 -16.65 -20.15 10.98
N HIS A 450 -17.46 -19.14 11.27
CA HIS A 450 -18.73 -19.28 11.99
C HIS A 450 -19.77 -20.06 11.17
N LEU A 451 -19.94 -19.72 9.89
CA LEU A 451 -20.97 -20.33 9.03
C LEU A 451 -20.55 -21.69 8.44
N TYR A 452 -19.24 -21.93 8.30
CA TYR A 452 -18.71 -23.13 7.64
C TYR A 452 -17.57 -23.79 8.44
N PRO A 453 -17.77 -24.11 9.74
CA PRO A 453 -16.69 -24.52 10.65
C PRO A 453 -16.05 -25.88 10.28
N GLN A 454 -16.72 -26.70 9.47
CA GLN A 454 -16.21 -28.00 9.03
C GLN A 454 -15.44 -27.91 7.69
N GLN A 455 -15.71 -26.89 6.90
CA GLN A 455 -15.16 -26.73 5.55
C GLN A 455 -14.06 -25.68 5.50
N PHE A 456 -14.20 -24.58 6.24
CA PHE A 456 -13.27 -23.46 6.17
C PHE A 456 -12.00 -23.73 6.97
N ASP A 457 -10.86 -23.64 6.29
CA ASP A 457 -9.53 -23.81 6.89
C ASP A 457 -8.97 -22.46 7.34
N LEU A 458 -9.35 -22.06 8.56
CA LEU A 458 -8.91 -20.82 9.18
C LEU A 458 -7.41 -20.83 9.51
N ASP A 459 -6.83 -21.98 9.86
CA ASP A 459 -5.41 -22.06 10.24
C ASP A 459 -4.49 -21.67 9.09
N ARG A 460 -4.86 -22.03 7.86
CA ARG A 460 -4.12 -21.60 6.67
C ARG A 460 -4.13 -20.09 6.44
N ALA A 461 -5.13 -19.35 6.93
CA ALA A 461 -5.13 -17.88 6.87
C ALA A 461 -3.99 -17.27 7.72
N ASN A 462 -3.50 -17.99 8.75
CA ASN A 462 -2.43 -17.48 9.61
C ASN A 462 -1.11 -17.24 8.87
N ARG A 463 -0.93 -17.82 7.67
CA ARG A 463 0.23 -17.55 6.82
C ARG A 463 0.35 -16.07 6.44
N LEU A 464 -0.77 -15.36 6.26
CA LEU A 464 -0.79 -13.93 5.94
C LEU A 464 -1.32 -13.05 7.06
N VAL A 465 -2.12 -13.58 7.99
CA VAL A 465 -2.51 -12.88 9.23
C VAL A 465 -1.30 -12.72 10.16
N VAL A 466 -0.50 -13.78 10.32
CA VAL A 466 0.73 -13.85 11.14
C VAL A 466 0.48 -13.35 12.57
N ASN A 467 -0.65 -13.75 13.16
CA ASN A 467 -1.00 -13.36 14.52
C ASN A 467 -1.86 -14.46 15.15
N GLN A 468 -1.22 -15.34 15.93
CA GLN A 468 -1.88 -16.51 16.49
C GLN A 468 -3.00 -16.11 17.45
N ALA A 469 -2.83 -15.05 18.23
CA ALA A 469 -3.87 -14.56 19.14
C ALA A 469 -5.15 -14.14 18.40
N THR A 470 -5.02 -13.53 17.21
CA THR A 470 -6.15 -13.19 16.34
C THR A 470 -6.84 -14.44 15.82
N ILE A 471 -6.08 -15.44 15.36
CA ILE A 471 -6.65 -16.71 14.88
C ILE A 471 -7.37 -17.46 16.00
N ASP A 472 -6.76 -17.56 17.18
CA ASP A 472 -7.35 -18.22 18.35
C ASP A 472 -8.61 -17.51 18.82
N ALA A 473 -8.66 -16.18 18.73
CA ALA A 473 -9.85 -15.40 19.05
C ALA A 473 -11.00 -15.66 18.06
N ILE A 474 -10.72 -15.79 16.77
CA ILE A 474 -11.73 -16.19 15.76
C ILE A 474 -12.22 -17.61 16.05
N LYS A 475 -11.32 -18.55 16.36
CA LYS A 475 -11.66 -19.93 16.73
C LYS A 475 -12.57 -20.02 17.96
N ALA A 476 -12.43 -19.05 18.87
CA ALA A 476 -13.28 -18.91 20.04
C ALA A 476 -14.58 -18.14 19.78
N ASP A 477 -14.92 -17.85 18.51
CA ASP A 477 -16.11 -17.11 18.08
C ASP A 477 -16.26 -15.73 18.76
N LYS A 478 -15.12 -15.08 19.08
CA LYS A 478 -15.13 -13.71 19.62
C LYS A 478 -15.58 -12.73 18.54
N ASP A 479 -16.31 -11.68 18.95
CA ASP A 479 -16.75 -10.65 18.00
C ASP A 479 -15.54 -9.95 17.37
N PRO A 480 -15.49 -9.81 16.02
CA PRO A 480 -14.38 -9.16 15.33
C PRO A 480 -14.05 -7.75 15.85
N HIS A 481 -15.01 -6.98 16.35
CA HIS A 481 -14.72 -5.65 16.91
C HIS A 481 -13.82 -5.71 18.14
N ASP A 482 -14.00 -6.71 19.00
CA ASP A 482 -13.19 -6.89 20.21
C ASP A 482 -11.77 -7.33 19.85
N ILE A 483 -11.64 -8.17 18.82
CA ILE A 483 -10.34 -8.61 18.30
C ILE A 483 -9.59 -7.42 17.68
N VAL A 484 -10.25 -6.61 16.84
CA VAL A 484 -9.64 -5.40 16.25
C VAL A 484 -9.17 -4.43 17.35
N ALA A 485 -9.97 -4.23 18.39
CA ALA A 485 -9.61 -3.37 19.52
C ALA A 485 -8.36 -3.88 20.25
N SER A 486 -8.12 -5.19 20.28
CA SER A 486 -6.94 -5.77 20.91
C SER A 486 -5.61 -5.37 20.24
N TRP A 487 -5.64 -4.93 18.97
CA TRP A 487 -4.44 -4.51 18.24
C TRP A 487 -3.98 -3.08 18.58
N ASP A 488 -4.85 -2.25 19.19
CA ASP A 488 -4.60 -0.80 19.32
C ASP A 488 -3.32 -0.47 20.09
N ALA A 489 -2.92 -1.28 21.09
CA ALA A 489 -1.68 -1.09 21.83
C ALA A 489 -0.46 -1.24 20.91
N GLY A 490 -0.36 -2.35 20.17
CA GLY A 490 0.74 -2.58 19.22
C GLY A 490 0.73 -1.57 18.08
N LEU A 491 -0.46 -1.22 17.58
CA LEU A 491 -0.59 -0.21 16.52
C LEU A 491 -0.16 1.19 17.00
N THR A 492 -0.34 1.51 18.28
CA THR A 492 0.14 2.77 18.86
C THR A 492 1.67 2.81 18.88
N GLU A 493 2.32 1.75 19.38
CA GLU A 493 3.78 1.64 19.36
C GLU A 493 4.35 1.70 17.93
N PHE A 494 3.72 0.99 16.99
CA PHE A 494 4.10 1.04 15.59
C PHE A 494 4.00 2.46 15.02
N ARG A 495 2.91 3.20 15.30
CA ARG A 495 2.73 4.58 14.83
C ARG A 495 3.79 5.53 15.41
N GLU A 496 4.23 5.33 16.65
CA GLU A 496 5.32 6.12 17.26
C GLU A 496 6.66 5.89 16.56
N LYS A 497 7.01 4.62 16.27
CA LYS A 497 8.21 4.27 15.50
C LYS A 497 8.12 4.80 14.07
N ARG A 498 6.98 4.58 13.41
CA ARG A 498 6.68 5.06 12.06
C ARG A 498 6.86 6.56 11.92
N ALA A 499 6.46 7.37 12.91
CA ALA A 499 6.57 8.82 12.85
C ALA A 499 8.00 9.33 12.54
N LYS A 500 9.04 8.58 12.92
CA LYS A 500 10.46 8.91 12.65
C LYS A 500 10.90 8.55 11.23
N ALA A 501 10.20 7.61 10.59
CA ALA A 501 10.47 7.17 9.24
C ALA A 501 9.77 8.04 8.18
N LEU A 502 8.70 8.75 8.56
CA LEU A 502 7.90 9.56 7.62
C LEU A 502 8.70 10.70 6.99
N ILE A 503 8.46 10.92 5.70
CA ILE A 503 9.05 12.02 4.93
C ILE A 503 8.00 12.88 4.24
N TYR A 504 6.74 12.44 4.14
CA TYR A 504 5.66 13.27 3.59
C TYR A 504 4.68 13.74 4.65
N GLY A 505 4.29 15.01 4.57
CA GLY A 505 3.25 15.60 5.40
C GLY A 505 1.89 15.63 4.71
N TYR A 506 0.95 16.34 5.36
CA TYR A 506 -0.40 16.59 4.84
C TYR A 506 -0.50 17.90 4.04
N LEU A 507 0.61 18.63 3.94
CA LEU A 507 0.84 19.77 3.07
C LEU A 507 2.08 19.50 2.22
N PRO A 508 2.18 20.12 1.03
CA PRO A 508 3.33 19.98 0.12
C PRO A 508 4.69 20.27 0.77
#